data_AF-A0A9C7UJN8-F1
#
_entry.id   AF-A0A9C7UJN8-F1
#
_cell.length_a   1.000
_cell.length_b   1.000
_cell.length_c   1.000
_cell.angle_alpha   90.00
_cell.angle_beta   90.00
_cell.angle_gamma   90.00
#
_symmetry.space_group_name_H-M   'P 1'
#
loop_
_entity.id
_entity.type
_entity.pdbx_description
1 polymer ?
#
loop_
_entity_poly.entity_id
_entity_poly.type
_entity_poly.pdbx_seq_one_letter_code
_entity_poly.pdbx_strand_id
1 'polypeptide(L)' 'MPRAEFALARQQADLDWFHSMKGIADNVGFRVRIIDPAKIKELNPFYDIDGVIAGAWTMDVATPTPPA' A
#
# COMPACT_ATOMS: atom_id res chain seq x y z
N MET A 1 3.93 17.24 -0.92
CA MET A 1 3.78 15.95 -1.62
C MET A 1 3.27 14.95 -0.60
N PRO A 2 2.13 14.28 -0.82
CA PRO A 2 1.70 13.22 0.09
C PRO A 2 2.79 12.15 0.14
N ARG A 3 3.21 11.77 1.36
CA ARG A 3 4.17 10.67 1.54
C ARG A 3 3.41 9.37 1.35
N ALA A 4 3.33 8.90 0.12
CA ALA A 4 2.88 7.54 -0.16
C ALA A 4 3.99 6.58 0.29
N GLU A 5 3.68 5.75 1.28
CA GLU A 5 4.55 4.64 1.69
C GLU A 5 4.14 3.38 0.90
N PHE A 6 5.15 2.70 0.38
CA PHE A 6 5.02 1.41 -0.30
C PHE A 6 5.73 0.37 0.54
N ALA A 7 5.01 -0.65 1.00
CA ALA A 7 5.62 -1.84 1.57
C ALA A 7 5.64 -2.94 0.50
N LEU A 8 6.79 -3.59 0.32
CA LEU A 8 6.97 -4.65 -0.68
C LEU A 8 6.92 -6.01 -0.01
N ALA A 9 6.13 -6.93 -0.56
CA ALA A 9 6.12 -8.34 -0.19
C ALA A 9 7.00 -9.12 -1.16
N ARG A 10 7.97 -9.88 -0.63
CA ARG A 10 8.80 -10.79 -1.43
C ARG A 10 8.46 -12.26 -1.19
N GLN A 11 7.78 -12.55 -0.08
CA GLN A 11 7.37 -13.89 0.31
C GLN A 11 5.89 -13.93 0.65
N GLN A 12 5.30 -15.13 0.58
CA GLN A 12 3.88 -15.34 0.87
C GLN A 12 3.52 -14.83 2.28
N ALA A 13 4.40 -15.01 3.27
CA ALA A 13 4.22 -14.50 4.62
C ALA A 13 4.06 -12.97 4.69
N ASP A 14 4.75 -12.21 3.84
CA ASP A 14 4.61 -10.75 3.76
C ASP A 14 3.23 -10.37 3.20
N LEU A 15 2.75 -11.15 2.22
CA LEU A 15 1.43 -10.95 1.62
C LEU A 15 0.31 -11.27 2.62
N ASP A 16 0.43 -12.38 3.37
CA ASP A 16 -0.49 -12.73 4.45
C ASP A 16 -0.54 -11.64 5.54
N TRP A 17 0.63 -11.08 5.88
CA TRP A 17 0.71 -9.93 6.78
C TRP A 17 -0.04 -8.71 6.22
N PHE A 18 0.08 -8.41 4.92
CA PHE A 18 -0.67 -7.31 4.29
C PHE A 18 -2.18 -7.52 4.33
N HIS A 19 -2.65 -8.76 4.13
CA HIS A 19 -4.07 -9.09 4.28
C HIS A 19 -4.56 -8.88 5.71
N SER A 20 -3.77 -9.28 6.71
CA SER A 20 -4.07 -9.03 8.13
C SER A 20 -4.11 -7.53 8.43
N MET A 21 -3.13 -6.75 7.97
CA MET A 21 -3.09 -5.30 8.16
C MET A 21 -4.27 -4.60 7.47
N LYS A 22 -4.69 -5.04 6.28
CA LYS A 22 -5.86 -4.49 5.59
C LYS A 22 -7.12 -4.61 6.44
N GLY A 23 -7.30 -5.73 7.13
CA GLY A 23 -8.45 -5.92 8.04
C GLY A 23 -8.43 -4.94 9.23
N ILE A 24 -7.26 -4.62 9.75
CA ILE A 24 -7.10 -3.63 10.84
C ILE A 24 -7.32 -2.21 10.29
N ALA A 25 -6.70 -1.88 9.15
CA ALA A 25 -6.76 -0.55 8.56
C ALA A 25 -8.18 -0.12 8.17
N ASP A 26 -8.99 -1.06 7.65
CA ASP A 26 -10.40 -0.82 7.32
C ASP A 26 -11.21 -0.39 8.56
N ASN A 27 -10.90 -0.95 9.72
CA ASN A 27 -11.54 -0.58 10.99
C ASN A 27 -11.06 0.76 11.58
N VAL A 28 -9.82 1.17 11.27
CA VAL A 28 -9.21 2.39 11.83
C VAL A 28 -9.40 3.60 10.90
N GLY A 29 -9.91 3.40 9.68
CA GLY A 29 -10.15 4.47 8.70
C GLY A 29 -8.95 4.77 7.79
N PHE A 30 -7.94 3.90 7.78
CA PHE A 30 -6.81 3.99 6.85
C PHE A 30 -7.07 3.14 5.61
N ARG A 31 -6.89 3.72 4.41
CA ARG A 31 -7.02 2.97 3.16
C ARG A 31 -5.68 2.38 2.73
N VAL A 32 -5.54 1.08 2.99
CA VAL A 32 -4.44 0.26 2.46
C VAL A 32 -4.95 -0.49 1.23
N ARG A 33 -4.24 -0.36 0.10
CA ARG A 33 -4.52 -1.11 -1.12
C ARG A 33 -3.35 -2.02 -1.44
N ILE A 34 -3.61 -3.31 -1.56
CA ILE A 34 -2.64 -4.25 -2.12
C ILE A 34 -2.65 -4.06 -3.64
N ILE A 35 -1.48 -3.81 -4.21
CA ILE A 35 -1.25 -3.52 -5.63
C ILE A 35 -0.19 -4.48 -6.18
N ASP A 36 -0.26 -4.74 -7.48
CA ASP A 36 0.70 -5.59 -8.15
C ASP A 36 2.07 -4.90 -8.31
N PRO A 37 3.17 -5.67 -8.42
CA PRO A 37 4.51 -5.12 -8.64
C PRO A 37 4.60 -4.22 -9.87
N ALA A 38 3.85 -4.55 -10.93
CA ALA A 38 3.75 -3.73 -12.13
C ALA A 38 3.20 -2.32 -11.83
N LYS A 39 2.19 -2.23 -10.94
CA LYS A 39 1.60 -0.96 -10.53
C LYS A 39 2.56 -0.13 -9.67
N ILE A 40 3.36 -0.78 -8.83
CA ILE A 40 4.43 -0.12 -8.06
C ILE A 40 5.42 0.54 -9.01
N LYS A 41 5.83 -0.15 -10.07
CA LYS A 41 6.75 0.37 -11.10
C LYS A 41 6.15 1.52 -11.91
N GLU A 42 4.85 1.48 -12.17
CA GLU A 42 4.10 2.58 -12.80
C GLU A 42 4.06 3.82 -11.90
N LEU A 43 3.83 3.64 -10.60
CA LEU A 43 3.76 4.73 -9.63
C LEU A 43 5.14 5.30 -9.31
N ASN A 44 6.15 4.44 -9.22
CA ASN A 44 7.51 4.85 -8.95
C ASN A 44 8.51 3.89 -9.64
N PRO A 45 9.03 4.27 -10.83
CA PRO A 45 9.93 3.42 -11.61
C PRO A 45 11.29 3.21 -10.96
N PHE A 46 11.63 3.97 -9.91
CA PHE A 46 12.87 3.84 -9.15
C PHE A 46 12.83 2.72 -8.09
N TYR A 47 11.67 2.12 -7.83
CA TYR A 47 11.59 0.98 -6.91
C TYR A 47 12.13 -0.30 -7.55
N ASP A 48 12.95 -1.00 -6.77
CA ASP A 48 13.36 -2.36 -7.10
C ASP A 48 12.22 -3.34 -6.75
N ILE A 49 11.62 -3.90 -7.81
CA ILE A 49 10.53 -4.87 -7.71
C ILE A 49 11.02 -6.30 -7.97
N ASP A 50 12.33 -6.53 -8.02
CA ASP A 50 12.85 -7.87 -8.22
C ASP A 50 12.50 -8.79 -7.05
N GLY A 51 11.95 -9.96 -7.37
CA GLY A 51 11.39 -10.89 -6.39
C GLY A 51 10.18 -10.38 -5.59
N VAL A 52 9.60 -9.23 -5.95
CA VAL A 52 8.38 -8.71 -5.29
C VAL A 52 7.15 -9.40 -5.86
N ILE A 53 6.33 -9.96 -4.99
CA ILE A 53 5.08 -10.63 -5.35
C ILE A 53 3.87 -9.72 -5.22
N ALA A 54 3.93 -8.70 -4.34
CA ALA A 54 2.87 -7.70 -4.16
C ALA A 54 3.42 -6.47 -3.43
N GLY A 55 2.69 -5.35 -3.49
CA GLY A 55 2.97 -4.18 -2.65
C GLY A 55 1.74 -3.72 -1.89
N ALA A 56 1.90 -3.26 -0.66
CA ALA A 56 0.87 -2.51 0.04
C ALA A 56 1.12 -1.01 -0.14
N TRP A 57 0.12 -0.34 -0.70
CA TRP A 57 0.11 1.10 -0.90
C TRP A 57 -0.85 1.75 0.08
N THR A 58 -0.32 2.58 0.97
CA THR A 58 -1.11 3.35 1.93
C THR A 58 -1.31 4.77 1.41
N MET A 59 -2.55 5.11 1.06
CA MET A 59 -2.90 6.50 0.74
C MET A 59 -3.30 7.19 2.04
N ASP A 60 -2.37 7.92 2.64
CA ASP A 60 -2.71 8.86 3.71
C ASP A 60 -3.53 10.01 3.11
N VAL A 61 -4.85 9.97 3.30
CA VAL A 61 -5.75 11.05 2.88
C VAL A 61 -5.81 12.09 3.99
N ALA A 62 -4.74 12.87 4.13
CA ALA A 62 -4.76 14.05 4.97
C ALA A 62 -5.51 15.19 4.26
N THR A 63 -6.83 15.05 4.11
CA THR A 63 -7.78 16.16 4.10
C THR A 63 -9.16 15.63 4.50
N PRO A 64 -9.63 15.85 5.74
CA PRO A 64 -11.06 15.90 5.96
C PRO A 64 -11.58 17.05 5.09
N THR A 65 -12.31 16.74 4.02
CA THR A 65 -13.16 17.74 3.38
C THR A 65 -14.05 18.33 4.48
N PRO A 66 -14.01 19.64 4.76
CA PRO A 66 -14.95 20.22 5.70
C PRO A 66 -16.37 19.94 5.18
N PRO A 67 -17.32 19.55 6.04
CA PRO A 67 -18.71 19.44 5.61
C PRO A 67 -19.15 20.81 5.05
N ALA A 68 -19.80 20.76 3.89
CA ALA A 68 -20.32 21.89 3.16
C ALA A 68 -21.35 22.70 3.97
#